data_AF-A0A7C6UAB3-F1
#
_entry.id   AF-A0A7C6UAB3-F1
#
_cell.length_a   1.000
_cell.length_b   1.000
_cell.length_c   1.000
_cell.angle_alpha   90.00
_cell.angle_beta   90.00
_cell.angle_gamma   90.00
#
_symmetry.space_group_name_H-M   'P 1'
#
loop_
_entity.id
_entity.type
_entity.pdbx_description
1 polymer ?
#
loop_
_entity_poly.entity_id
_entity_poly.type
_entity_poly.pdbx_seq_one_letter_code
_entity_poly.pdbx_strand_id
1 'polypeptide(L)'
;RHTLVTVLVGVVAVLVGAVVYLAVDRGGAPDGEGSGLAAATSSAPAATDGTGSTDAAGSTGAAEASSSNAPSSGSYTGTLQQRGTSSTRQDRDYAVEMTFSSGGSSVRYPGLGCAGTLVPRGDSGVDRIYREEIHTGRCDDGGTWTVTRVGDGRLDVNYEAPTGRYVVTGTLTR
;
A
#
# COMPACT_ATOMS: atom_id res chain seq x y z
N ARG A 1 28.39 39.63 26.83
CA ARG A 1 29.21 38.41 27.09
C ARG A 1 28.26 37.23 27.23
N HIS A 2 28.30 36.33 26.25
CA HIS A 2 27.98 34.89 26.28
C HIS A 2 26.55 34.44 26.63
N THR A 3 25.81 34.20 25.55
CA THR A 3 24.64 33.31 25.39
C THR A 3 24.97 31.88 25.83
N LEU A 4 24.05 31.20 26.51
CA LEU A 4 24.15 29.76 26.78
C LEU A 4 22.83 29.10 26.32
N VAL A 5 22.84 28.61 25.09
CA VAL A 5 21.79 27.74 24.53
C VAL A 5 22.27 26.31 24.72
N THR A 6 21.64 25.59 25.64
CA THR A 6 21.94 24.17 25.88
C THR A 6 21.22 23.33 24.84
N VAL A 7 21.97 22.78 23.88
CA VAL A 7 21.47 21.79 22.91
C VAL A 7 21.59 20.41 23.54
N LEU A 8 20.45 19.75 23.80
CA LEU A 8 20.39 18.35 24.22
C LEU A 8 20.45 17.47 22.97
N VAL A 9 21.61 16.83 22.76
CA VAL A 9 21.83 15.83 21.71
C VAL A 9 21.54 14.44 22.27
N GLY A 10 20.47 13.84 21.74
CA GLY A 10 20.40 12.47 21.21
C GLY A 10 20.85 11.27 22.04
N VAL A 11 19.92 10.37 22.33
CA VAL A 11 20.10 8.91 22.17
C VAL A 11 18.74 8.31 21.80
N VAL A 12 18.57 7.86 20.55
CA VAL A 12 17.52 6.89 20.20
C VAL A 12 18.23 5.65 19.69
N ALA A 13 18.20 4.59 20.51
CA ALA A 13 18.75 3.30 20.16
C ALA A 13 17.83 2.63 19.12
N VAL A 14 18.36 2.37 17.93
CA VAL A 14 17.67 1.57 16.90
C VAL A 14 18.10 0.11 17.08
N LEU A 15 17.19 -0.72 17.60
CA LEU A 15 17.36 -2.17 17.61
C LEU A 15 17.07 -2.70 16.19
N VAL A 16 18.12 -3.13 15.48
CA VAL A 16 18.00 -3.82 14.21
C VAL A 16 17.71 -5.30 14.48
N GLY A 17 16.44 -5.70 14.30
CA GLY A 17 16.06 -7.11 14.27
C GLY A 17 16.49 -7.76 12.96
N ALA A 18 17.44 -8.68 13.02
CA ALA A 18 17.85 -9.50 11.88
C ALA A 18 16.77 -10.55 11.57
N VAL A 19 16.23 -10.54 10.35
CA VAL A 19 15.38 -11.62 9.83
C VAL A 19 16.23 -12.52 8.93
N VAL A 20 16.47 -13.75 9.41
CA VAL A 20 17.12 -14.82 8.65
C VAL A 20 16.07 -15.50 7.77
N TYR A 21 16.22 -15.44 6.45
CA TYR A 21 15.49 -16.28 5.52
C TYR A 21 16.26 -17.60 5.32
N LEU A 22 15.69 -18.72 5.78
CA LEU A 22 16.18 -20.05 5.41
C LEU A 22 15.57 -20.44 4.06
N ALA A 23 16.40 -20.51 3.02
CA ALA A 23 16.07 -21.19 1.77
C ALA A 23 16.28 -22.69 1.96
N VAL A 24 15.21 -23.47 1.84
CA VAL A 24 15.28 -24.93 1.68
C VAL A 24 15.28 -25.23 0.19
N ASP A 25 16.40 -25.75 -0.30
CA ASP A 25 16.51 -26.35 -1.63
C ASP A 25 17.02 -27.79 -1.47
N ARG A 26 16.22 -28.76 -1.92
CA ARG A 26 16.61 -29.87 -2.79
C ARG A 26 15.58 -30.99 -2.78
N GLY A 27 15.26 -31.46 -3.99
CA GLY A 27 15.19 -32.90 -4.26
C GLY A 27 14.10 -33.35 -5.22
N GLY A 28 14.51 -33.84 -6.40
CA GLY A 28 13.75 -34.87 -7.11
C GLY A 28 13.64 -34.68 -8.63
N ALA A 29 14.69 -35.02 -9.37
CA ALA A 29 14.55 -35.48 -10.75
C ALA A 29 14.02 -36.93 -10.76
N PRO A 30 13.31 -37.34 -11.83
CA PRO A 30 13.69 -38.60 -12.43
C PRO A 30 13.85 -38.53 -13.94
N ASP A 31 14.79 -39.37 -14.38
CA ASP A 31 15.24 -39.60 -15.75
C ASP A 31 14.17 -40.27 -16.62
N GLY A 32 14.26 -40.08 -17.93
CA GLY A 32 13.47 -40.83 -18.90
C GLY A 32 13.64 -40.34 -20.34
N GLU A 33 14.69 -40.81 -21.00
CA GLU A 33 14.79 -40.77 -22.48
C GLU A 33 13.88 -41.84 -23.10
N GLY A 34 13.20 -41.48 -24.20
CA GLY A 34 12.43 -42.42 -25.01
C GLY A 34 11.88 -41.76 -26.27
N SER A 35 12.54 -42.00 -27.41
CA SER A 35 12.10 -41.58 -28.74
C SER A 35 10.84 -42.34 -29.21
N GLY A 36 9.94 -41.64 -29.93
CA GLY A 36 8.86 -42.27 -30.67
C GLY A 36 7.99 -41.26 -31.43
N LEU A 37 8.16 -41.19 -32.76
CA LEU A 37 7.22 -40.52 -33.67
C LEU A 37 5.92 -41.34 -33.76
N ALA A 38 4.74 -40.70 -33.65
CA ALA A 38 3.58 -40.95 -34.51
C ALA A 38 2.32 -40.19 -34.08
N ALA A 39 1.63 -39.68 -35.11
CA ALA A 39 0.18 -39.49 -35.26
C ALA A 39 -0.55 -38.47 -34.38
N ALA A 40 -0.96 -37.38 -35.03
CA ALA A 40 -2.13 -36.62 -34.66
C ALA A 40 -3.37 -37.52 -34.58
N THR A 41 -4.18 -37.35 -33.52
CA THR A 41 -5.61 -37.55 -33.63
C THR A 41 -6.35 -36.52 -32.79
N SER A 42 -7.31 -35.89 -33.44
CA SER A 42 -8.25 -34.93 -32.91
C SER A 42 -9.26 -35.65 -32.02
N SER A 43 -9.55 -35.13 -30.83
CA SER A 43 -10.75 -35.47 -30.05
C SER A 43 -11.03 -34.33 -29.07
N ALA A 44 -11.86 -33.38 -29.50
CA ALA A 44 -12.50 -32.41 -28.62
C ALA A 44 -13.49 -33.12 -27.68
N PRO A 45 -13.58 -32.76 -26.39
CA PRO A 45 -14.76 -33.08 -25.61
C PRO A 45 -15.82 -32.00 -25.83
N ALA A 46 -17.04 -32.49 -26.10
CA ALA A 46 -18.21 -31.72 -26.47
C ALA A 46 -18.62 -30.67 -25.44
N ALA A 47 -19.10 -29.54 -25.97
CA ALA A 47 -19.89 -28.57 -25.26
C ALA A 47 -21.08 -29.25 -24.57
N THR A 48 -21.28 -28.94 -23.30
CA THR A 48 -22.61 -29.00 -22.69
C THR A 48 -22.98 -27.57 -22.33
N ASP A 49 -23.88 -27.01 -23.14
CA ASP A 49 -24.56 -25.75 -22.87
C ASP A 49 -25.43 -25.89 -21.61
N GLY A 50 -25.44 -24.84 -20.79
CA GLY A 50 -26.59 -24.59 -19.94
C GLY A 50 -26.34 -23.80 -18.66
N THR A 51 -26.51 -22.48 -18.78
CA THR A 51 -26.98 -21.55 -17.72
C THR A 51 -25.93 -20.93 -16.82
N GLY A 52 -25.63 -19.65 -17.08
CA GLY A 52 -24.96 -18.79 -16.10
C GLY A 52 -24.25 -17.60 -16.73
N SER A 53 -25.01 -16.54 -16.96
CA SER A 53 -24.52 -15.24 -17.43
C SER A 53 -23.34 -14.73 -16.59
N THR A 54 -22.36 -14.16 -17.30
CA THR A 54 -21.42 -13.11 -16.92
C THR A 54 -21.29 -12.81 -15.43
N ASP A 55 -20.09 -12.96 -14.88
CA ASP A 55 -19.52 -11.90 -14.07
C ASP A 55 -18.00 -11.88 -14.20
N ALA A 56 -17.52 -10.67 -14.46
CA ALA A 56 -16.12 -10.30 -14.51
C ALA A 56 -15.38 -10.84 -13.28
N ALA A 57 -14.07 -10.99 -13.40
CA ALA A 57 -13.18 -10.90 -12.26
C ALA A 57 -13.34 -9.49 -11.65
N GLY A 58 -14.42 -9.31 -10.89
CA GLY A 58 -14.69 -8.15 -10.09
C GLY A 58 -13.60 -8.12 -9.06
N SER A 59 -12.68 -7.18 -9.24
CA SER A 59 -11.86 -6.66 -8.16
C SER A 59 -12.79 -6.50 -6.96
N THR A 60 -12.68 -7.43 -6.01
CA THR A 60 -13.34 -7.30 -4.73
C THR A 60 -12.56 -6.20 -4.04
N GLY A 61 -12.94 -4.95 -4.32
CA GLY A 61 -12.56 -3.82 -3.50
C GLY A 61 -12.92 -4.21 -2.08
N ALA A 62 -11.90 -4.50 -1.28
CA ALA A 62 -12.11 -4.95 0.08
C ALA A 62 -12.98 -3.90 0.75
N ALA A 63 -14.19 -4.31 1.13
CA ALA A 63 -15.08 -3.48 1.95
C ALA A 63 -14.25 -2.93 3.12
N GLU A 64 -14.46 -1.67 3.49
CA GLU A 64 -13.85 -1.09 4.69
C GLU A 64 -14.08 -2.07 5.85
N ALA A 65 -13.04 -2.83 6.22
CA ALA A 65 -13.16 -3.79 7.29
C ALA A 65 -13.56 -3.00 8.53
N SER A 66 -14.76 -3.27 9.06
CA SER A 66 -15.36 -2.48 10.14
C SER A 66 -14.42 -2.49 11.34
N SER A 67 -13.71 -1.39 11.51
CA SER A 67 -12.72 -1.22 12.56
C SER A 67 -13.05 0.04 13.32
N SER A 68 -12.96 -0.03 14.65
CA SER A 68 -13.05 1.15 15.48
C SER A 68 -11.94 2.14 15.21
N ASN A 69 -10.86 1.79 14.48
CA ASN A 69 -9.74 2.66 14.11
C ASN A 69 -9.89 3.30 12.72
N ALA A 70 -10.85 2.84 11.90
CA ALA A 70 -11.09 3.40 10.57
C ALA A 70 -11.51 4.89 10.63
N PRO A 71 -10.95 5.78 9.80
CA PRO A 71 -11.39 7.17 9.70
C PRO A 71 -12.91 7.28 9.53
N SER A 72 -13.51 8.32 10.13
CA SER A 72 -14.93 8.58 9.87
C SER A 72 -15.14 8.96 8.41
N SER A 73 -16.32 8.63 7.88
CA SER A 73 -16.63 8.89 6.47
C SER A 73 -16.53 10.38 6.17
N GLY A 74 -15.82 10.74 5.10
CA GLY A 74 -15.56 12.13 4.73
C GLY A 74 -14.36 12.25 3.81
N SER A 75 -14.17 13.47 3.29
CA SER A 75 -12.95 13.83 2.56
C SER A 75 -12.04 14.62 3.48
N TYR A 76 -10.75 14.30 3.45
CA TYR A 76 -9.71 14.89 4.26
C TYR A 76 -8.62 15.38 3.32
N THR A 77 -8.19 16.63 3.50
CA THR A 77 -7.20 17.27 2.63
C THR A 77 -6.07 17.85 3.46
N GLY A 78 -4.91 17.98 2.85
CA GLY A 78 -3.77 18.61 3.50
C GLY A 78 -2.54 18.62 2.61
N THR A 79 -1.52 19.33 3.06
CA THR A 79 -0.19 19.33 2.44
C THR A 79 0.72 18.48 3.31
N LEU A 80 1.23 17.39 2.73
CA LEU A 80 2.09 16.45 3.41
C LEU A 80 3.54 16.60 2.94
N GLN A 81 4.47 16.35 3.85
CA GLN A 81 5.89 16.51 3.58
C GLN A 81 6.54 15.17 3.28
N GLN A 82 7.08 15.03 2.07
CA GLN A 82 7.93 13.93 1.66
C GLN A 82 9.36 14.18 2.14
N ARG A 83 9.96 13.17 2.76
CA ARG A 83 11.38 13.13 3.12
C ARG A 83 12.07 11.98 2.40
N GLY A 84 13.11 12.30 1.64
CA GLY A 84 13.93 11.29 0.96
C GLY A 84 14.82 10.54 1.93
N THR A 85 15.06 9.24 1.70
CA THR A 85 16.04 8.47 2.47
C THR A 85 17.46 8.55 1.90
N SER A 86 17.65 9.30 0.80
CA SER A 86 18.94 9.52 0.14
C SER A 86 19.17 11.00 -0.14
N SER A 87 20.43 11.42 -0.22
CA SER A 87 20.82 12.79 -0.57
C SER A 87 20.36 13.24 -1.95
N THR A 88 20.03 12.30 -2.84
CA THR A 88 19.53 12.56 -4.19
C THR A 88 18.02 12.82 -4.25
N ARG A 89 17.26 12.46 -3.20
CA ARG A 89 15.82 12.77 -3.11
C ARG A 89 15.63 14.00 -2.24
N GLN A 90 15.23 15.09 -2.88
CA GLN A 90 14.90 16.32 -2.17
C GLN A 90 13.57 16.19 -1.44
N ASP A 91 13.49 16.87 -0.30
CA ASP A 91 12.25 17.08 0.42
C ASP A 91 11.28 17.89 -0.43
N ARG A 92 10.02 17.47 -0.41
CA ARG A 92 8.95 18.07 -1.23
C ARG A 92 7.64 18.03 -0.48
N ASP A 93 6.80 19.01 -0.72
CA ASP A 93 5.46 19.07 -0.16
C ASP A 93 4.44 18.73 -1.25
N TYR A 94 3.46 17.89 -0.91
CA TYR A 94 2.43 17.43 -1.83
C TYR A 94 1.04 17.64 -1.23
N ALA A 95 0.13 18.21 -2.01
CA ALA A 95 -1.29 18.21 -1.69
C ALA A 95 -1.84 16.78 -1.82
N VAL A 96 -2.54 16.31 -0.78
CA VAL A 96 -3.15 14.99 -0.71
C VAL A 96 -4.60 15.14 -0.29
N GLU A 97 -5.46 14.36 -0.96
CA GLU A 97 -6.87 14.24 -0.62
C GLU A 97 -7.19 12.77 -0.39
N MET A 98 -7.77 12.43 0.76
CA MET A 98 -8.26 11.09 1.07
C MET A 98 -9.76 11.13 1.32
N THR A 99 -10.51 10.20 0.73
CA THR A 99 -11.94 10.06 0.98
C THR A 99 -12.20 8.68 1.56
N PHE A 100 -12.92 8.63 2.68
CA PHE A 100 -13.31 7.40 3.35
C PHE A 100 -14.84 7.24 3.29
N SER A 101 -15.32 6.05 2.95
CA SER A 101 -16.74 5.73 2.89
C SER A 101 -16.97 4.23 3.11
N SER A 102 -18.21 3.84 3.44
CA SER A 102 -18.56 2.41 3.54
C SER A 102 -18.41 1.64 2.22
N GLY A 103 -18.44 2.35 1.08
CA GLY A 103 -18.23 1.78 -0.25
C GLY A 103 -16.76 1.64 -0.64
N GLY A 104 -15.84 2.03 0.23
CA GLY A 104 -14.40 2.02 0.00
C GLY A 104 -13.76 3.39 0.19
N SER A 105 -12.43 3.38 0.16
CA SER A 105 -11.60 4.56 0.38
C SER A 105 -10.70 4.86 -0.81
N SER A 106 -10.44 6.14 -1.03
CA SER A 106 -9.63 6.63 -2.16
C SER A 106 -8.62 7.68 -1.74
N VAL A 107 -7.57 7.81 -2.54
CA VAL A 107 -6.53 8.84 -2.39
C VAL A 107 -6.29 9.55 -3.72
N ARG A 108 -6.04 10.85 -3.67
CA ARG A 108 -5.66 11.68 -4.82
C ARG A 108 -4.47 12.56 -4.49
N TYR A 109 -3.67 12.81 -5.52
CA TYR A 109 -2.54 13.72 -5.51
C TYR A 109 -2.74 14.75 -6.64
N PRO A 110 -3.52 15.82 -6.40
CA PRO A 110 -3.95 16.72 -7.48
C PRO A 110 -2.78 17.35 -8.23
N GLY A 111 -1.73 17.78 -7.51
CA GLY A 111 -0.53 18.36 -8.12
C GLY A 111 0.31 17.37 -8.95
N LEU A 112 0.05 16.07 -8.83
CA LEU A 112 0.73 15.00 -9.58
C LEU A 112 -0.18 14.35 -10.63
N GLY A 113 -1.48 14.68 -10.64
CA GLY A 113 -2.46 14.03 -11.50
C GLY A 113 -2.65 12.54 -11.21
N CYS A 114 -2.34 12.09 -9.99
CA CYS A 114 -2.49 10.69 -9.59
C CYS A 114 -3.73 10.46 -8.75
N ALA A 115 -4.32 9.28 -8.88
CA ALA A 115 -5.44 8.84 -8.05
C ALA A 115 -5.42 7.31 -7.87
N GLY A 116 -5.92 6.86 -6.73
CA GLY A 116 -5.92 5.46 -6.35
C GLY A 116 -6.97 5.12 -5.29
N THR A 117 -6.99 3.86 -4.88
CA THR A 117 -7.78 3.33 -3.77
C THR A 117 -6.91 3.06 -2.55
N LEU A 118 -7.50 3.13 -1.37
CA LEU A 118 -6.89 2.74 -0.11
C LEU A 118 -7.52 1.42 0.34
N VAL A 119 -6.77 0.33 0.20
CA VAL A 119 -7.23 -1.02 0.56
C VAL A 119 -6.87 -1.30 2.01
N PRO A 120 -7.85 -1.50 2.91
CA PRO A 120 -7.56 -1.76 4.32
C PRO A 120 -6.78 -3.06 4.51
N ARG A 121 -5.75 -3.03 5.36
CA ARG A 121 -4.90 -4.19 5.69
C ARG A 121 -4.98 -4.64 7.14
N GLY A 122 -5.65 -3.86 7.98
CA GLY A 122 -5.81 -4.14 9.41
C GLY A 122 -5.45 -2.92 10.24
N ASP A 123 -5.20 -3.16 11.52
CA ASP A 123 -4.92 -2.12 12.50
C ASP A 123 -3.62 -2.43 13.25
N SER A 124 -2.94 -1.40 13.73
CA SER A 124 -1.75 -1.50 14.59
C SER A 124 -1.89 -0.51 15.74
N GLY A 125 -2.20 -1.02 16.95
CA GLY A 125 -2.50 -0.15 18.09
C GLY A 125 -3.72 0.74 17.80
N VAL A 126 -3.51 2.05 17.76
CA VAL A 126 -4.56 3.05 17.45
C VAL A 126 -4.66 3.37 15.96
N ASP A 127 -3.74 2.83 15.15
CA ASP A 127 -3.63 3.17 13.75
C ASP A 127 -4.45 2.23 12.89
N ARG A 128 -4.96 2.80 11.80
CA ARG A 128 -5.53 2.06 10.68
C ARG A 128 -4.49 1.97 9.57
N ILE A 129 -4.29 0.77 9.02
CA ILE A 129 -3.32 0.51 7.96
C ILE A 129 -4.03 0.29 6.63
N TYR A 130 -3.61 1.02 5.61
CA TYR A 130 -4.06 0.89 4.24
C TYR A 130 -2.89 0.61 3.30
N ARG A 131 -3.11 -0.25 2.31
CA ARG A 131 -2.26 -0.34 1.12
C ARG A 131 -2.84 0.55 0.04
N GLU A 132 -2.02 1.41 -0.52
CA GLU A 132 -2.37 2.22 -1.68
C GLU A 132 -2.35 1.37 -2.95
N GLU A 133 -3.33 1.61 -3.82
CA GLU A 133 -3.38 1.05 -5.17
C GLU A 133 -3.67 2.19 -6.16
N ILE A 134 -2.68 2.62 -6.94
CA ILE A 134 -2.75 3.72 -7.89
C ILE A 134 -3.33 3.24 -9.22
N HIS A 135 -4.39 3.92 -9.68
CA HIS A 135 -5.11 3.57 -10.92
C HIS A 135 -4.93 4.63 -12.02
N THR A 136 -4.51 5.84 -11.64
CA THR A 136 -4.31 6.98 -12.55
C THR A 136 -2.98 7.66 -12.25
N GLY A 137 -2.25 8.06 -13.29
CA GLY A 137 -0.99 8.79 -13.18
C GLY A 137 0.26 7.88 -13.21
N ARG A 138 1.42 8.42 -12.80
CA ARG A 138 2.72 7.71 -12.75
C ARG A 138 3.36 7.77 -11.36
N CYS A 139 2.52 7.83 -10.33
CA CYS A 139 2.98 7.78 -8.94
C CYS A 139 3.46 6.37 -8.58
N ASP A 140 4.19 6.27 -7.48
CA ASP A 140 4.53 4.96 -6.93
C ASP A 140 3.28 4.23 -6.46
N ASP A 141 3.22 2.93 -6.73
CA ASP A 141 2.08 2.09 -6.40
C ASP A 141 2.43 1.07 -5.30
N GLY A 142 1.46 0.76 -4.44
CA GLY A 142 1.61 -0.27 -3.41
C GLY A 142 2.23 0.19 -2.11
N GLY A 143 2.37 1.49 -1.88
CA GLY A 143 2.84 2.04 -0.61
C GLY A 143 1.86 1.79 0.55
N THR A 144 2.36 1.98 1.77
CA THR A 144 1.56 1.76 2.99
C THR A 144 1.23 3.07 3.66
N TRP A 145 -0.05 3.32 3.89
CA TRP A 145 -0.56 4.43 4.69
C TRP A 145 -0.89 3.93 6.11
N THR A 146 -0.29 4.58 7.10
CA THR A 146 -0.66 4.49 8.52
C THR A 146 -1.46 5.74 8.86
N VAL A 147 -2.68 5.56 9.34
CA VAL A 147 -3.63 6.65 9.60
C VAL A 147 -4.05 6.61 11.06
N THR A 148 -3.73 7.67 11.80
CA THR A 148 -4.11 7.85 13.20
C THR A 148 -5.19 8.92 13.29
N ARG A 149 -6.32 8.62 13.95
CA ARG A 149 -7.30 9.65 14.28
C ARG A 149 -6.86 10.39 15.54
N VAL A 150 -6.70 11.70 15.42
CA VAL A 150 -6.31 12.58 16.54
C VAL A 150 -7.46 13.43 17.06
N GLY A 151 -8.57 13.48 16.33
CA GLY A 151 -9.79 14.15 16.76
C GLY A 151 -10.87 14.10 15.67
N ASP A 152 -12.00 14.74 15.93
CA ASP A 152 -13.06 14.83 14.94
C ASP A 152 -12.56 15.61 13.71
N GLY A 153 -12.57 14.95 12.55
CA GLY A 153 -12.16 15.58 11.30
C GLY A 153 -10.65 15.80 11.13
N ARG A 154 -9.79 15.25 12.02
CA ARG A 154 -8.33 15.36 11.89
C ARG A 154 -7.64 13.99 11.91
N LEU A 155 -6.80 13.77 10.91
CA LEU A 155 -5.98 12.56 10.76
C LEU A 155 -4.51 12.96 10.75
N ASP A 156 -3.70 12.28 11.54
CA ASP A 156 -2.25 12.26 11.32
C ASP A 156 -1.92 11.04 10.46
N VAL A 157 -1.09 11.24 9.44
CA VAL A 157 -0.81 10.22 8.43
C VAL A 157 0.68 10.06 8.21
N ASN A 158 1.09 8.81 8.02
CA ASN A 158 2.43 8.42 7.60
C ASN A 158 2.33 7.47 6.41
N TYR A 159 3.06 7.76 5.34
CA TYR A 159 3.21 6.91 4.18
C TYR A 159 4.62 6.39 4.08
N GLU A 160 4.74 5.11 3.78
CA GLU A 160 5.99 4.48 3.38
C GLU A 160 5.90 4.05 1.92
N ALA A 161 6.83 4.56 1.12
CA ALA A 161 6.94 4.16 -0.28
C ALA A 161 7.19 2.65 -0.38
N PRO A 162 6.67 1.96 -1.42
CA PRO A 162 6.80 0.51 -1.58
C PRO A 162 8.25 0.02 -1.58
N THR A 163 9.19 0.88 -2.01
CA THR A 163 10.62 0.57 -2.05
C THR A 163 11.41 1.15 -0.86
N GLY A 164 10.75 1.77 0.12
CA GLY A 164 11.40 2.41 1.28
C GLY A 164 12.25 3.65 0.96
N ARG A 165 12.10 4.23 -0.24
CA ARG A 165 13.00 5.31 -0.72
C ARG A 165 12.62 6.72 -0.24
N TYR A 166 11.43 6.86 0.34
CA TYR A 166 10.95 8.06 1.02
C TYR A 166 9.82 7.70 1.96
N VAL A 167 9.56 8.62 2.89
CA VAL A 167 8.35 8.66 3.71
C VAL A 167 7.60 9.95 3.47
N VAL A 168 6.29 9.96 3.67
CA VAL A 168 5.47 11.18 3.64
C VAL A 168 4.72 11.28 4.95
N THR A 169 4.81 12.41 5.63
CA THR A 169 4.14 12.63 6.92
C THR A 169 3.36 13.94 6.92
N GLY A 170 2.27 13.98 7.67
CA GLY A 170 1.59 15.22 7.98
C GLY A 170 0.19 15.00 8.55
N THR A 171 -0.60 16.06 8.50
CA THR A 171 -1.98 16.06 9.00
C THR A 171 -2.94 16.33 7.84
N LEU A 172 -4.04 15.59 7.80
CA LEU A 172 -5.18 15.86 6.93
C LEU A 172 -6.39 16.32 7.76
N THR A 173 -7.15 17.27 7.22
CA THR A 173 -8.34 17.82 7.86
C THR A 173 -9.55 17.76 6.93
N ARG A 174 -10.71 17.52 7.52
CA ARG A 174 -12.01 17.47 6.84
C ARG A 174 -12.66 18.83 6.71
#